data_AF-A0A8H8TZJ5-F1
#
_entry.id   AF-A0A8H8TZJ5-F1
#
_cell.length_a   1.000
_cell.length_b   1.000
_cell.length_c   1.000
_cell.angle_alpha   90.00
_cell.angle_beta   90.00
_cell.angle_gamma   90.00
#
_symmetry.space_group_name_H-M   'P 1'
#
loop_
_entity.id
_entity.type
_entity.pdbx_description
1 polymer ?
#
loop_
_entity_poly.entity_id
_entity_poly.type
_entity_poly.pdbx_seq_one_letter_code
_entity_poly.pdbx_strand_id
1 'polypeptide(L)'
;TRVKFPVCPATRTYTQPIRFQSVPTPTNFGHTISTMASKEPAPNCKVFLAGTIAKGLLAEVAEGLSKLDTKPKLVGFLANDDPAARMYADWSAKTCIENGFDFDLRIVGKEEIEERILAANTDSTIHGIIVYYPIFPRPSGQDRYIQQIVALEKDVEGLSHRYVFNMYQNIRFLDLPTNSLKSILPCTPLAVVKVLEYLQIYNSILPYGNRLFGKTITVINRSEVVGRPLAALLANDGAKVFSVDLDGVQIFTRGQGIKKSHHEVHVQDESFTIKDCLPISDVVISGVPGDKYKVDLSLVRDGAVCVNFSSEKNFDSPAVKEKASIYIPAIGKVTIAVLLRNLLRLVQNQNAGKKVVEGGQETSNGSVSN
;
A
#
# COMPACT_ATOMS: atom_id res chain seq x y z
N THR A 1 3.85 5.17 -59.74
CA THR A 1 5.21 4.86 -59.24
C THR A 1 5.15 3.62 -58.36
N ARG A 2 5.31 2.44 -58.99
CA ARG A 2 5.33 1.12 -58.33
C ARG A 2 6.80 0.68 -58.23
N VAL A 3 7.29 0.44 -57.02
CA VAL A 3 8.66 -0.07 -56.79
C VAL A 3 8.64 -1.60 -56.85
N LYS A 4 9.34 -2.15 -57.84
CA LYS A 4 9.60 -3.58 -58.05
C LYS A 4 10.84 -3.98 -57.23
N PHE A 5 10.75 -5.07 -56.47
CA PHE A 5 11.92 -5.74 -55.89
C PHE A 5 12.54 -6.72 -56.92
N PRO A 6 13.88 -6.80 -57.04
CA PRO A 6 14.51 -7.73 -57.96
C PRO A 6 14.65 -9.14 -57.32
N VAL A 7 14.32 -10.14 -58.13
CA VAL A 7 14.55 -11.57 -57.90
C VAL A 7 16.00 -11.89 -58.25
N CYS A 8 16.70 -12.69 -57.42
CA CYS A 8 18.04 -13.21 -57.70
C CYS A 8 17.99 -14.76 -57.80
N PRO A 9 18.79 -15.39 -58.68
CA PRO A 9 18.49 -16.71 -59.25
C PRO A 9 19.16 -17.88 -58.52
N ALA A 10 18.60 -19.07 -58.76
CA ALA A 10 19.12 -20.38 -58.35
C ALA A 10 20.43 -20.76 -59.07
N THR A 11 21.36 -21.40 -58.37
CA THR A 11 22.00 -22.72 -58.68
C THR A 11 23.38 -22.86 -58.04
N ARG A 12 23.61 -23.94 -57.28
CA ARG A 12 24.57 -25.03 -57.59
C ARG A 12 24.81 -25.89 -56.35
N THR A 13 24.42 -27.14 -56.49
CA THR A 13 24.75 -28.28 -55.65
C THR A 13 26.25 -28.62 -55.77
N TYR A 14 26.90 -28.82 -54.63
CA TYR A 14 28.20 -29.50 -54.55
C TYR A 14 28.04 -30.75 -53.68
N THR A 15 28.06 -31.90 -54.35
CA THR A 15 28.16 -33.23 -53.76
C THR A 15 29.63 -33.65 -53.72
N GLN A 16 30.15 -34.00 -52.54
CA GLN A 16 31.38 -34.78 -52.38
C GLN A 16 31.14 -35.86 -51.30
N PRO A 17 31.52 -37.12 -51.54
CA PRO A 17 31.16 -38.25 -50.69
C PRO A 17 32.16 -38.41 -49.53
N ILE A 18 31.68 -38.47 -48.29
CA ILE A 18 32.51 -38.84 -47.13
C ILE A 18 32.29 -40.32 -46.83
N ARG A 19 33.41 -41.03 -46.87
CA ARG A 19 33.61 -42.48 -46.67
C ARG A 19 33.23 -42.88 -45.23
N PHE A 20 32.37 -43.89 -45.08
CA PHE A 20 32.10 -44.54 -43.79
C PHE A 20 33.32 -45.35 -43.34
N GLN A 21 33.86 -45.04 -42.16
CA GLN A 21 34.72 -45.94 -41.39
C GLN A 21 33.89 -46.55 -40.25
N SER A 22 33.91 -47.88 -40.18
CA SER A 22 33.24 -48.71 -39.17
C SER A 22 33.86 -48.51 -37.79
N VAL A 23 33.03 -48.16 -36.81
CA VAL A 23 33.39 -48.08 -35.38
C VAL A 23 33.00 -49.40 -34.70
N PRO A 24 33.89 -50.03 -33.91
CA PRO A 24 33.59 -51.29 -33.24
C PRO A 24 32.68 -51.09 -32.01
N THR A 25 31.77 -52.04 -31.82
CA THR A 25 30.86 -52.15 -30.67
C THR A 25 31.60 -52.38 -29.35
N PRO A 26 31.29 -51.65 -28.27
CA PRO A 26 31.62 -52.07 -26.92
C PRO A 26 30.41 -52.69 -26.21
N THR A 27 30.62 -53.95 -25.85
CA THR A 27 30.09 -54.76 -24.76
C THR A 27 29.32 -54.05 -23.62
N ASN A 28 28.20 -54.69 -23.25
CA ASN A 28 27.40 -54.50 -22.04
C ASN A 28 28.23 -54.25 -20.77
N PHE A 29 28.03 -53.07 -20.16
CA PHE A 29 28.26 -52.84 -18.74
C PHE A 29 26.96 -52.35 -18.11
N GLY A 30 26.43 -53.13 -17.18
CA GLY A 30 25.25 -52.78 -16.41
C GLY A 30 25.52 -51.57 -15.53
N HIS A 31 24.83 -50.47 -15.82
CA HIS A 31 24.70 -49.36 -14.90
C HIS A 31 23.22 -49.20 -14.54
N THR A 32 22.94 -49.47 -13.27
CA THR A 32 21.70 -49.13 -12.58
C THR A 32 21.42 -47.64 -12.79
N ILE A 33 20.37 -47.33 -13.55
CA ILE A 33 19.88 -45.95 -13.70
C ILE A 33 19.24 -45.57 -12.36
N SER A 34 20.04 -44.97 -11.48
CA SER A 34 19.51 -44.19 -10.37
C SER A 34 18.81 -42.99 -10.99
N THR A 35 17.48 -43.02 -11.01
CA THR A 35 16.63 -41.87 -11.30
C THR A 35 17.02 -40.75 -10.34
N MET A 36 17.87 -39.83 -10.80
CA MET A 36 18.02 -38.55 -10.14
C MET A 36 16.70 -37.81 -10.36
N ALA A 37 15.82 -37.91 -9.36
CA ALA A 37 14.73 -36.97 -9.20
C ALA A 37 15.37 -35.58 -9.23
N SER A 38 15.10 -34.82 -10.29
CA SER A 38 15.40 -33.40 -10.33
C SER A 38 14.67 -32.77 -9.16
N LYS A 39 15.41 -32.46 -8.08
CA LYS A 39 14.93 -31.61 -7.01
C LYS A 39 14.48 -30.32 -7.68
N GLU A 40 13.16 -30.09 -7.73
CA GLU A 40 12.63 -28.78 -8.05
C GLU A 40 13.39 -27.77 -7.17
N PRO A 41 13.88 -26.65 -7.74
CA PRO A 41 14.62 -25.67 -6.96
C PRO A 41 13.69 -25.21 -5.85
N ALA A 42 14.13 -25.37 -4.60
CA ALA A 42 13.38 -24.92 -3.44
C ALA A 42 12.98 -23.45 -3.68
N PRO A 43 11.70 -23.10 -3.56
CA PRO A 43 11.24 -21.73 -3.75
C PRO A 43 12.00 -20.82 -2.79
N ASN A 44 12.94 -20.03 -3.33
CA ASN A 44 13.70 -19.07 -2.56
C ASN A 44 12.82 -17.83 -2.33
N CYS A 45 11.83 -17.97 -1.45
CA CYS A 45 11.00 -16.84 -1.02
C CYS A 45 11.87 -15.78 -0.35
N LYS A 46 11.86 -14.58 -0.92
CA LYS A 46 12.56 -13.42 -0.35
C LYS A 46 11.67 -12.77 0.71
N VAL A 47 12.12 -12.82 1.97
CA VAL A 47 11.41 -12.15 3.07
C VAL A 47 11.93 -10.73 3.23
N PHE A 48 11.04 -9.73 3.07
CA PHE A 48 11.36 -8.33 3.30
C PHE A 48 10.78 -7.88 4.64
N LEU A 49 11.62 -7.28 5.47
CA LEU A 49 11.20 -6.68 6.73
C LEU A 49 10.76 -5.23 6.49
N ALA A 50 9.65 -4.83 7.11
CA ALA A 50 9.13 -3.46 7.04
C ALA A 50 10.18 -2.39 7.39
N GLY A 51 11.12 -2.70 8.29
CA GLY A 51 12.19 -1.77 8.66
C GLY A 51 13.10 -1.38 7.49
N THR A 52 13.39 -2.30 6.57
CA THR A 52 14.24 -2.02 5.40
C THR A 52 13.56 -1.05 4.44
N ILE A 53 12.26 -1.23 4.23
CA ILE A 53 11.43 -0.38 3.36
C ILE A 53 11.24 0.99 4.01
N ALA A 54 10.97 1.02 5.32
CA ALA A 54 10.76 2.25 6.08
C ALA A 54 11.98 3.18 6.06
N LYS A 55 13.22 2.66 6.03
CA LYS A 55 14.44 3.50 5.99
C LYS A 55 14.44 4.49 4.82
N GLY A 56 14.04 4.07 3.62
CA GLY A 56 13.99 4.96 2.46
C GLY A 56 12.97 6.09 2.65
N LEU A 57 11.78 5.76 3.15
CA LEU A 57 10.73 6.73 3.44
C LEU A 57 11.14 7.71 4.56
N LEU A 58 11.81 7.23 5.60
CA LEU A 58 12.30 8.07 6.69
C LEU A 58 13.40 9.04 6.23
N ALA A 59 14.23 8.65 5.25
CA ALA A 59 15.20 9.57 4.65
C ALA A 59 14.50 10.72 3.90
N GLU A 60 13.44 10.45 3.14
CA GLU A 60 12.61 11.49 2.51
C GLU A 60 11.97 12.42 3.55
N VAL A 61 11.50 11.85 4.66
CA VAL A 61 10.92 12.62 5.77
C VAL A 61 11.97 13.52 6.42
N ALA A 62 13.18 13.02 6.68
CA ALA A 62 14.27 13.80 7.25
C ALA A 62 14.66 14.96 6.32
N GLU A 63 14.75 14.73 5.01
CA GLU A 63 15.01 15.80 4.04
C GLU A 63 13.91 16.86 4.07
N GLY A 64 12.65 16.46 4.11
CA GLY A 64 11.52 17.38 4.18
C GLY A 64 11.45 18.15 5.49
N LEU A 65 11.79 17.51 6.61
CA LEU A 65 11.85 18.13 7.93
C LEU A 65 12.95 19.20 8.00
N SER A 66 14.10 18.98 7.33
CA SER A 66 15.19 19.97 7.29
C SER A 66 14.82 21.29 6.62
N LYS A 67 13.70 21.31 5.88
CA LYS A 67 13.15 22.50 5.19
C LYS A 67 12.08 23.22 6.02
N LEU A 68 11.79 22.74 7.23
CA LEU A 68 10.85 23.38 8.15
C LEU A 68 11.61 24.12 9.25
N ASP A 69 11.14 25.32 9.58
CA ASP A 69 11.70 26.12 10.68
C ASP A 69 11.20 25.66 12.06
N THR A 70 10.14 24.85 12.09
CA THR A 70 9.52 24.34 13.30
C THR A 70 9.58 22.83 13.36
N LYS A 71 9.76 22.32 14.58
CA LYS A 71 9.71 20.89 14.87
C LYS A 71 8.23 20.47 15.02
N PRO A 72 7.67 19.63 14.13
CA PRO A 72 6.28 19.25 14.23
C PRO A 72 6.03 18.35 15.45
N LYS A 73 4.94 18.64 16.16
CA LYS A 73 4.48 17.87 17.32
C LYS A 73 3.29 17.00 16.97
N LEU A 74 3.43 15.70 17.19
CA LEU A 74 2.36 14.70 17.07
C LEU A 74 1.85 14.32 18.46
N VAL A 75 0.53 14.30 18.62
CA VAL A 75 -0.12 13.78 19.83
C VAL A 75 -0.76 12.44 19.53
N GLY A 76 -0.45 11.43 20.33
CA GLY A 76 -1.08 10.12 20.27
C GLY A 76 -2.08 9.90 21.39
N PHE A 77 -3.27 9.41 21.08
CA PHE A 77 -4.28 9.07 22.07
C PHE A 77 -4.47 7.56 22.18
N LEU A 78 -4.18 7.02 23.36
CA LEU A 78 -4.41 5.62 23.72
C LEU A 78 -5.55 5.55 24.75
N ALA A 79 -6.67 4.94 24.35
CA ALA A 79 -7.87 4.82 25.17
C ALA A 79 -8.34 3.35 25.32
N ASN A 80 -7.41 2.40 25.18
CA ASN A 80 -7.67 0.98 25.39
C ASN A 80 -6.53 0.34 26.19
N ASP A 81 -6.82 -0.82 26.78
CA ASP A 81 -5.88 -1.60 27.58
C ASP A 81 -5.20 -2.71 26.76
N ASP A 82 -5.27 -2.65 25.43
CA ASP A 82 -4.68 -3.68 24.56
C ASP A 82 -3.14 -3.56 24.59
N PRO A 83 -2.41 -4.59 25.06
CA PRO A 83 -0.96 -4.58 25.09
C PRO A 83 -0.34 -4.36 23.70
N ALA A 84 -0.97 -4.85 22.63
CA ALA A 84 -0.48 -4.68 21.26
C ALA A 84 -0.59 -3.22 20.82
N ALA A 85 -1.70 -2.55 21.14
CA ALA A 85 -1.89 -1.13 20.87
C ALA A 85 -0.90 -0.28 21.68
N ARG A 86 -0.67 -0.62 22.94
CA ARG A 86 0.34 0.06 23.78
C ARG A 86 1.75 -0.08 23.20
N MET A 87 2.16 -1.28 22.81
CA MET A 87 3.47 -1.50 22.19
C MET A 87 3.61 -0.69 20.88
N TYR A 88 2.57 -0.65 20.06
CA TYR A 88 2.56 0.12 18.82
C TYR A 88 2.64 1.63 19.09
N ALA A 89 1.99 2.12 20.15
CA ALA A 89 2.08 3.51 20.59
C ALA A 89 3.50 3.87 21.05
N ASP A 90 4.13 3.01 21.87
CA ASP A 90 5.51 3.22 22.33
C ASP A 90 6.51 3.20 21.15
N TRP A 91 6.32 2.32 20.16
CA TRP A 91 7.12 2.32 18.94
C TRP A 91 6.91 3.56 18.07
N SER A 92 5.67 4.04 17.98
CA SER A 92 5.35 5.29 17.28
C SER A 92 6.07 6.46 17.94
N ALA A 93 5.98 6.58 19.27
CA ALA A 93 6.65 7.61 20.04
C ALA A 93 8.17 7.59 19.82
N LYS A 94 8.79 6.42 19.97
CA LYS A 94 10.23 6.24 19.73
C LYS A 94 10.63 6.64 18.32
N THR A 95 9.90 6.17 17.30
CA THR A 95 10.21 6.47 15.90
C THR A 95 10.06 7.96 15.60
N CYS A 96 9.06 8.64 16.15
CA CYS A 96 8.88 10.08 15.98
C CYS A 96 10.08 10.85 16.55
N ILE A 97 10.47 10.55 17.80
CA ILE A 97 11.58 11.22 18.48
C ILE A 97 12.90 10.99 17.75
N GLU A 98 13.19 9.75 17.35
CA GLU A 98 14.42 9.39 16.61
C GLU A 98 14.52 10.07 15.24
N ASN A 99 13.40 10.47 14.63
CA ASN A 99 13.35 11.12 13.32
C ASN A 99 13.07 12.63 13.40
N GLY A 100 13.29 13.24 14.57
CA GLY A 100 13.25 14.70 14.73
C GLY A 100 11.86 15.30 14.92
N PHE A 101 10.85 14.51 15.26
CA PHE A 101 9.51 14.99 15.63
C PHE A 101 9.35 15.06 17.15
N ASP A 102 8.47 15.93 17.62
CA ASP A 102 8.01 15.86 19.01
C ASP A 102 6.81 14.92 19.10
N PHE A 103 6.74 14.15 20.19
CA PHE A 103 5.65 13.21 20.42
C PHE A 103 5.15 13.31 21.86
N ASP A 104 3.83 13.35 22.01
CA ASP A 104 3.13 13.38 23.30
C ASP A 104 2.09 12.26 23.32
N LEU A 105 2.37 11.19 24.11
CA LEU A 105 1.44 10.08 24.28
C LEU A 105 0.50 10.37 25.45
N ARG A 106 -0.80 10.48 25.15
CA ARG A 106 -1.86 10.70 26.13
C ARG A 106 -2.65 9.42 26.33
N ILE A 107 -2.53 8.83 27.51
CA ILE A 107 -3.37 7.72 27.96
C ILE A 107 -4.61 8.33 28.61
N VAL A 108 -5.79 8.04 28.07
CA VAL A 108 -7.05 8.68 28.47
C VAL A 108 -8.15 7.64 28.66
N GLY A 109 -9.15 7.97 29.49
CA GLY A 109 -10.36 7.17 29.61
C GLY A 109 -11.17 7.18 28.32
N LYS A 110 -11.94 6.10 28.08
CA LYS A 110 -12.80 5.99 26.89
C LYS A 110 -13.87 7.07 26.83
N GLU A 111 -14.34 7.54 27.99
CA GLU A 111 -15.33 8.60 28.12
C GLU A 111 -14.73 9.99 27.88
N GLU A 112 -13.42 10.17 28.11
CA GLU A 112 -12.74 11.47 27.98
C GLU A 112 -12.18 11.70 26.57
N ILE A 113 -12.03 10.66 25.75
CA ILE A 113 -11.30 10.73 24.48
C ILE A 113 -11.79 11.85 23.56
N GLU A 114 -13.09 12.04 23.47
CA GLU A 114 -13.71 13.06 22.61
C GLU A 114 -13.30 14.47 23.04
N GLU A 115 -13.45 14.80 24.32
CA GLU A 115 -13.06 16.11 24.86
C GLU A 115 -11.56 16.37 24.66
N ARG A 116 -10.73 15.34 24.87
CA ARG A 116 -9.28 15.45 24.73
C ARG A 116 -8.84 15.69 23.28
N ILE A 117 -9.52 15.07 22.31
CA ILE A 117 -9.29 15.33 20.89
C ILE A 117 -9.74 16.74 20.52
N LEU A 118 -10.91 17.18 20.99
CA LEU A 118 -11.41 18.54 20.74
C LEU A 118 -10.45 19.62 21.28
N ALA A 119 -9.89 19.41 22.48
CA ALA A 119 -8.86 20.29 23.02
C ALA A 119 -7.56 20.27 22.19
N ALA A 120 -7.15 19.10 21.69
CA ALA A 120 -5.97 18.98 20.83
C ALA A 120 -6.17 19.59 19.43
N ASN A 121 -7.40 19.61 18.93
CA ASN A 121 -7.75 20.25 17.66
C ASN A 121 -7.51 21.76 17.70
N THR A 122 -7.76 22.44 18.82
CA THR A 122 -7.61 23.90 18.94
C THR A 122 -6.22 24.36 19.39
N ASP A 123 -5.40 23.46 19.96
CA ASP A 123 -4.04 23.76 20.40
C ASP A 123 -3.08 24.00 19.21
N SER A 124 -2.57 25.22 19.06
CA SER A 124 -1.67 25.62 17.96
C SER A 124 -0.26 25.03 18.07
N THR A 125 0.11 24.45 19.23
CA THR A 125 1.39 23.75 19.41
C THR A 125 1.35 22.33 18.84
N ILE A 126 0.16 21.78 18.61
CA ILE A 126 -0.06 20.43 18.06
C ILE A 126 -0.23 20.52 16.55
N HIS A 127 0.55 19.73 15.83
CA HIS A 127 0.57 19.71 14.36
C HIS A 127 -0.12 18.49 13.77
N GLY A 128 -0.23 17.41 14.55
CA GLY A 128 -0.93 16.20 14.15
C GLY A 128 -1.47 15.40 15.31
N ILE A 129 -2.46 14.56 15.04
CA ILE A 129 -3.16 13.69 15.99
C ILE A 129 -3.24 12.28 15.41
N ILE A 130 -2.83 11.28 16.20
CA ILE A 130 -3.02 9.85 15.93
C ILE A 130 -3.86 9.23 17.04
N VAL A 131 -4.79 8.33 16.70
CA VAL A 131 -5.67 7.67 17.67
C VAL A 131 -5.50 6.15 17.56
N TYR A 132 -5.22 5.48 18.68
CA TYR A 132 -4.99 4.04 18.68
C TYR A 132 -6.30 3.25 18.84
N TYR A 133 -6.79 2.70 17.72
CA TYR A 133 -7.99 1.87 17.65
C TYR A 133 -7.69 0.37 17.91
N PRO A 134 -8.69 -0.43 18.32
CA PRO A 134 -10.08 -0.06 18.64
C PRO A 134 -10.21 0.56 20.04
N ILE A 135 -11.10 1.55 20.20
CA ILE A 135 -11.39 2.13 21.53
C ILE A 135 -12.63 1.47 22.11
N PHE A 136 -13.68 1.41 21.29
CA PHE A 136 -14.97 0.86 21.64
C PHE A 136 -15.14 -0.55 21.05
N PRO A 137 -15.91 -1.44 21.72
CA PRO A 137 -16.17 -2.77 21.20
C PRO A 137 -16.94 -2.70 19.88
N ARG A 138 -16.58 -3.57 18.92
CA ARG A 138 -17.36 -3.70 17.68
C ARG A 138 -18.72 -4.37 18.00
N PRO A 139 -19.83 -3.97 17.35
CA PRO A 139 -19.95 -3.05 16.22
C PRO A 139 -20.48 -1.65 16.60
N SER A 140 -20.00 -1.01 17.68
CA SER A 140 -20.59 0.25 18.19
C SER A 140 -20.59 1.42 17.19
N GLY A 141 -19.73 1.40 16.17
CA GLY A 141 -19.56 2.49 15.21
C GLY A 141 -18.90 3.75 15.80
N GLN A 142 -18.73 3.84 17.12
CA GLN A 142 -18.19 5.00 17.81
C GLN A 142 -16.75 5.32 17.40
N ASP A 143 -15.91 4.31 17.12
CA ASP A 143 -14.57 4.54 16.59
C ASP A 143 -14.61 5.35 15.27
N ARG A 144 -15.60 5.12 14.40
CA ARG A 144 -15.78 5.90 13.16
C ARG A 144 -16.19 7.33 13.44
N TYR A 145 -16.99 7.55 14.49
CA TYR A 145 -17.33 8.90 14.95
C TYR A 145 -16.08 9.63 15.46
N ILE A 146 -15.26 8.99 16.31
CA ILE A 146 -13.99 9.56 16.78
C ILE A 146 -13.06 9.92 15.61
N GLN A 147 -12.99 9.09 14.57
CA GLN A 147 -12.22 9.40 13.34
C GLN A 147 -12.65 10.71 12.67
N GLN A 148 -13.94 11.09 12.76
CA GLN A 148 -14.45 12.33 12.17
C GLN A 148 -14.31 13.56 13.08
N ILE A 149 -14.04 13.36 14.38
CA ILE A 149 -13.80 14.48 15.32
C ILE A 149 -12.40 15.07 15.14
N VAL A 150 -11.41 14.27 14.75
CA VAL A 150 -10.04 14.75 14.53
C VAL A 150 -10.04 15.82 13.43
N ALA A 151 -9.44 16.98 13.70
CA ALA A 151 -9.37 18.07 12.74
C ALA A 151 -8.67 17.62 11.44
N LEU A 152 -9.23 18.01 10.29
CA LEU A 152 -8.76 17.56 8.98
C LEU A 152 -7.28 17.87 8.74
N GLU A 153 -6.84 19.05 9.15
CA GLU A 153 -5.48 19.55 9.05
C GLU A 153 -4.50 18.92 10.06
N LYS A 154 -5.00 18.13 11.03
CA LYS A 154 -4.21 17.41 12.02
C LYS A 154 -4.35 15.88 11.94
N ASP A 155 -5.29 15.36 11.15
CA ASP A 155 -5.48 13.93 10.93
C ASP A 155 -4.34 13.33 10.10
N VAL A 156 -3.30 12.83 10.77
CA VAL A 156 -2.11 12.26 10.09
C VAL A 156 -2.37 10.87 9.49
N GLU A 157 -3.42 10.20 9.96
CA GLU A 157 -3.80 8.85 9.50
C GLU A 157 -4.63 8.90 8.21
N GLY A 158 -5.29 10.03 7.93
CA GLY A 158 -6.13 10.24 6.76
C GLY A 158 -7.48 9.51 6.87
N LEU A 159 -8.01 9.37 8.09
CA LEU A 159 -9.26 8.66 8.39
C LEU A 159 -10.51 9.53 8.25
N SER A 160 -10.34 10.85 8.17
CA SER A 160 -11.43 11.77 7.85
C SER A 160 -12.09 11.37 6.53
N HIS A 161 -13.41 11.40 6.50
CA HIS A 161 -14.21 11.08 5.32
C HIS A 161 -13.77 11.90 4.10
N ARG A 162 -13.31 13.15 4.31
CA ARG A 162 -12.83 14.01 3.24
C ARG A 162 -11.62 13.41 2.50
N TYR A 163 -10.65 12.85 3.21
CA TYR A 163 -9.49 12.20 2.61
C TYR A 163 -9.85 10.90 1.90
N VAL A 164 -10.68 10.08 2.53
CA VAL A 164 -11.17 8.82 1.96
C VAL A 164 -11.99 9.08 0.70
N PHE A 165 -12.87 10.08 0.71
CA PHE A 165 -13.66 10.49 -0.45
C PHE A 165 -12.75 10.97 -1.59
N ASN A 166 -11.80 11.85 -1.30
CA ASN A 166 -10.86 12.35 -2.31
C ASN A 166 -10.05 11.22 -2.94
N MET A 167 -9.59 10.28 -2.13
CA MET A 167 -8.92 9.07 -2.61
C MET A 167 -9.82 8.28 -3.56
N TYR A 168 -11.07 7.99 -3.19
CA TYR A 168 -11.99 7.25 -4.06
C TYR A 168 -12.26 7.97 -5.39
N GLN A 169 -12.36 9.30 -5.36
CA GLN A 169 -12.61 10.14 -6.54
C GLN A 169 -11.33 10.52 -7.31
N ASN A 170 -10.15 10.06 -6.88
CA ASN A 170 -8.85 10.46 -7.42
C ASN A 170 -8.60 11.98 -7.41
N ILE A 171 -9.17 12.69 -6.42
CA ILE A 171 -8.95 14.11 -6.17
C ILE A 171 -7.63 14.29 -5.41
N ARG A 172 -6.70 15.04 -6.00
CA ARG A 172 -5.32 15.19 -5.48
C ARG A 172 -5.14 16.37 -4.53
N PHE A 173 -6.04 17.34 -4.56
CA PHE A 173 -5.91 18.60 -3.83
C PHE A 173 -7.19 18.90 -3.05
N LEU A 174 -7.03 19.51 -1.87
CA LEU A 174 -8.14 19.93 -1.01
C LEU A 174 -8.76 21.25 -1.49
N ASP A 175 -7.94 22.09 -2.13
CA ASP A 175 -8.23 23.45 -2.57
C ASP A 175 -8.28 23.51 -4.11
N LEU A 176 -9.32 22.93 -4.71
CA LEU A 176 -9.57 23.15 -6.13
C LEU A 176 -10.15 24.56 -6.35
N PRO A 177 -9.69 25.32 -7.36
CA PRO A 177 -8.71 24.97 -8.40
C PRO A 177 -7.26 25.40 -8.11
N THR A 178 -6.97 26.01 -6.96
CA THR A 178 -5.64 26.57 -6.62
C THR A 178 -4.54 25.51 -6.51
N ASN A 179 -4.90 24.26 -6.21
CA ASN A 179 -4.00 23.10 -6.20
C ASN A 179 -2.74 23.27 -5.32
N SER A 180 -2.86 23.97 -4.20
CA SER A 180 -1.74 24.23 -3.28
C SER A 180 -1.67 23.23 -2.12
N LEU A 181 -2.82 22.68 -1.71
CA LEU A 181 -2.98 21.81 -0.54
C LEU A 181 -3.22 20.38 -1.00
N LYS A 182 -2.20 19.52 -0.96
CA LYS A 182 -2.39 18.12 -1.38
C LYS A 182 -3.29 17.38 -0.38
N SER A 183 -4.23 16.61 -0.91
CA SER A 183 -5.00 15.63 -0.12
C SER A 183 -4.08 14.48 0.25
N ILE A 184 -3.92 14.20 1.54
CA ILE A 184 -3.20 13.00 1.98
C ILE A 184 -4.05 11.75 1.69
N LEU A 185 -3.40 10.59 1.72
CA LEU A 185 -4.04 9.29 1.59
C LEU A 185 -3.98 8.56 2.94
N PRO A 186 -4.95 7.66 3.21
CA PRO A 186 -4.93 6.86 4.42
C PRO A 186 -3.62 6.10 4.58
N CYS A 187 -3.01 6.17 5.77
CA CYS A 187 -1.62 5.75 5.99
C CYS A 187 -1.38 4.25 5.71
N THR A 188 -2.30 3.37 6.13
CA THR A 188 -2.16 1.92 5.97
C THR A 188 -2.29 1.47 4.52
N PRO A 189 -3.34 1.86 3.75
CA PRO A 189 -3.38 1.62 2.31
C PRO A 189 -2.17 2.18 1.57
N LEU A 190 -1.75 3.41 1.89
CA LEU A 190 -0.57 4.02 1.28
C LEU A 190 0.72 3.26 1.63
N ALA A 191 0.86 2.74 2.85
CA ALA A 191 2.00 1.91 3.24
C ALA A 191 2.10 0.64 2.42
N VAL A 192 0.98 -0.04 2.16
CA VAL A 192 0.96 -1.21 1.26
C VAL A 192 1.38 -0.83 -0.15
N VAL A 193 0.88 0.29 -0.69
CA VAL A 193 1.31 0.80 -2.00
C VAL A 193 2.82 1.07 -2.01
N LYS A 194 3.38 1.69 -0.97
CA LYS A 194 4.82 1.94 -0.85
C LYS A 194 5.65 0.66 -0.75
N VAL A 195 5.13 -0.37 -0.09
CA VAL A 195 5.74 -1.71 -0.09
C VAL A 195 5.77 -2.28 -1.50
N LEU A 196 4.66 -2.22 -2.25
CA LEU A 196 4.60 -2.74 -3.62
C LEU A 196 5.48 -1.96 -4.60
N GLU A 197 5.61 -0.64 -4.44
CA GLU A 197 6.56 0.18 -5.19
C GLU A 197 8.01 -0.23 -4.92
N TYR A 198 8.38 -0.42 -3.65
CA TYR A 198 9.72 -0.86 -3.25
C TYR A 198 10.09 -2.21 -3.88
N LEU A 199 9.12 -3.13 -3.92
CA LEU A 199 9.29 -4.49 -4.46
C LEU A 199 9.29 -4.56 -5.99
N GLN A 200 9.20 -3.42 -6.69
CA GLN A 200 9.17 -3.33 -8.16
C GLN A 200 7.98 -4.09 -8.78
N ILE A 201 6.88 -4.23 -8.03
CA ILE A 201 5.62 -4.78 -8.57
C ILE A 201 4.92 -3.74 -9.46
N TYR A 202 5.08 -2.46 -9.10
CA TYR A 202 4.72 -1.33 -9.94
C TYR A 202 5.66 -1.25 -11.14
N ASN A 203 5.11 -1.34 -12.35
CA ASN A 203 5.89 -1.20 -13.57
C ASN A 203 6.21 0.28 -13.84
N SER A 204 7.46 0.68 -13.64
CA SER A 204 7.93 2.06 -13.81
C SER A 204 7.93 2.53 -15.27
N ILE A 205 7.86 1.61 -16.24
CA ILE A 205 7.78 1.92 -17.68
C ILE A 205 6.40 2.49 -18.02
N LEU A 206 5.36 2.10 -17.28
CA LEU A 206 4.00 2.56 -17.50
C LEU A 206 3.77 3.95 -16.89
N PRO A 207 2.86 4.75 -17.48
CA PRO A 207 2.56 6.09 -16.97
C PRO A 207 1.99 6.04 -15.56
N TYR A 208 2.18 7.14 -14.82
CA TYR A 208 1.64 7.29 -13.47
C TYR A 208 0.12 7.06 -13.45
N GLY A 209 -0.35 6.32 -12.46
CA GLY A 209 -1.75 5.91 -12.36
C GLY A 209 -2.13 4.72 -13.25
N ASN A 210 -1.20 4.09 -13.96
CA ASN A 210 -1.44 2.83 -14.69
C ASN A 210 -0.32 1.79 -14.47
N ARG A 211 0.47 1.96 -13.40
CA ARG A 211 1.68 1.17 -13.14
C ARG A 211 1.39 -0.27 -12.72
N LEU A 212 0.18 -0.56 -12.27
CA LEU A 212 -0.27 -1.91 -11.94
C LEU A 212 -1.08 -2.57 -13.05
N PHE A 213 -1.11 -1.99 -14.25
CA PHE A 213 -1.84 -2.57 -15.37
C PHE A 213 -1.39 -4.01 -15.64
N GLY A 214 -2.38 -4.90 -15.78
CA GLY A 214 -2.16 -6.33 -16.01
C GLY A 214 -1.81 -7.14 -14.75
N LYS A 215 -1.73 -6.51 -13.57
CA LYS A 215 -1.60 -7.23 -12.29
C LYS A 215 -2.96 -7.59 -11.73
N THR A 216 -3.07 -8.81 -11.21
CA THR A 216 -4.23 -9.28 -10.46
C THR A 216 -3.88 -9.38 -8.98
N ILE A 217 -4.66 -8.70 -8.14
CA ILE A 217 -4.38 -8.58 -6.69
C ILE A 217 -5.58 -9.06 -5.89
N THR A 218 -5.39 -9.93 -4.90
CA THR A 218 -6.42 -10.26 -3.91
C THR A 218 -6.18 -9.51 -2.62
N VAL A 219 -7.19 -8.78 -2.13
CA VAL A 219 -7.21 -8.14 -0.81
C VAL A 219 -8.21 -8.89 0.07
N ILE A 220 -7.70 -9.56 1.10
CA ILE A 220 -8.49 -10.32 2.08
C ILE A 220 -8.72 -9.43 3.30
N ASN A 221 -9.79 -8.63 3.22
CA ASN A 221 -10.38 -7.73 4.21
C ASN A 221 -11.08 -6.61 3.41
N ARG A 222 -12.36 -6.34 3.70
CA ARG A 222 -13.15 -5.26 3.06
C ARG A 222 -13.66 -4.23 4.07
N SER A 223 -12.90 -3.98 5.14
CA SER A 223 -13.18 -2.91 6.11
C SER A 223 -13.16 -1.54 5.43
N GLU A 224 -13.98 -0.61 5.93
CA GLU A 224 -13.97 0.79 5.51
C GLU A 224 -12.66 1.52 5.82
N VAL A 225 -11.91 1.05 6.81
CA VAL A 225 -10.69 1.72 7.30
C VAL A 225 -9.48 1.42 6.41
N VAL A 226 -9.32 0.17 5.96
CA VAL A 226 -8.12 -0.25 5.21
C VAL A 226 -8.48 -1.02 3.94
N GLY A 227 -9.24 -2.11 4.07
CA GLY A 227 -9.58 -3.04 2.98
C GLY A 227 -10.13 -2.39 1.71
N ARG A 228 -11.29 -1.73 1.81
CA ARG A 228 -11.92 -1.04 0.66
C ARG A 228 -11.07 0.11 0.11
N PRO A 229 -10.49 1.00 0.95
CA PRO A 229 -9.56 2.02 0.49
C PRO A 229 -8.38 1.46 -0.31
N LEU A 230 -7.76 0.37 0.18
CA LEU A 230 -6.64 -0.28 -0.47
C LEU A 230 -7.05 -0.88 -1.82
N ALA A 231 -8.19 -1.58 -1.88
CA ALA A 231 -8.67 -2.16 -3.13
C ALA A 231 -8.93 -1.08 -4.19
N ALA A 232 -9.54 0.03 -3.80
CA ALA A 232 -9.79 1.16 -4.70
C ALA A 232 -8.49 1.83 -5.20
N LEU A 233 -7.51 2.06 -4.31
CA LEU A 233 -6.22 2.64 -4.69
C LEU A 233 -5.49 1.78 -5.74
N LEU A 234 -5.42 0.47 -5.50
CA LEU A 234 -4.77 -0.46 -6.41
C LEU A 234 -5.50 -0.56 -7.76
N ALA A 235 -6.83 -0.56 -7.75
CA ALA A 235 -7.65 -0.56 -8.96
C ALA A 235 -7.50 0.74 -9.77
N ASN A 236 -7.44 1.89 -9.09
CA ASN A 236 -7.18 3.20 -9.70
C ASN A 236 -5.80 3.27 -10.36
N ASP A 237 -4.81 2.52 -9.85
CA ASP A 237 -3.47 2.37 -10.43
C ASP A 237 -3.41 1.34 -11.58
N GLY A 238 -4.54 0.74 -11.95
CA GLY A 238 -4.71 -0.14 -13.12
C GLY A 238 -4.74 -1.64 -12.83
N ALA A 239 -4.66 -2.05 -11.56
CA ALA A 239 -4.80 -3.47 -11.20
C ALA A 239 -6.25 -3.96 -11.34
N LYS A 240 -6.42 -5.26 -11.58
CA LYS A 240 -7.68 -5.95 -11.28
C LYS A 240 -7.60 -6.43 -9.83
N VAL A 241 -8.52 -5.99 -8.97
CA VAL A 241 -8.46 -6.30 -7.55
C VAL A 241 -9.66 -7.12 -7.09
N PHE A 242 -9.41 -8.28 -6.51
CA PHE A 242 -10.42 -9.08 -5.81
C PHE A 242 -10.49 -8.65 -4.35
N SER A 243 -11.53 -7.91 -3.99
CA SER A 243 -11.83 -7.57 -2.59
C SER A 243 -12.66 -8.68 -1.97
N VAL A 244 -12.07 -9.41 -1.04
CA VAL A 244 -12.69 -10.57 -0.37
C VAL A 244 -13.14 -10.19 1.03
N ASP A 245 -14.34 -10.64 1.38
CA ASP A 245 -14.94 -10.48 2.70
C ASP A 245 -15.73 -11.75 3.08
N LEU A 246 -16.32 -11.77 4.29
CA LEU A 246 -17.15 -12.88 4.76
C LEU A 246 -18.37 -13.12 3.85
N ASP A 247 -18.93 -12.04 3.28
CA ASP A 247 -20.14 -12.08 2.45
C ASP A 247 -19.86 -12.27 0.96
N GLY A 248 -18.62 -12.62 0.58
CA GLY A 248 -18.24 -12.92 -0.81
C GLY A 248 -17.21 -11.97 -1.42
N VAL A 249 -17.08 -12.04 -2.75
CA VAL A 249 -16.02 -11.37 -3.52
C VAL A 249 -16.56 -10.23 -4.38
N GLN A 250 -15.86 -9.10 -4.36
CA GLN A 250 -16.09 -7.98 -5.27
C GLN A 250 -14.86 -7.74 -6.13
N ILE A 251 -15.07 -7.42 -7.41
CA ILE A 251 -13.99 -7.06 -8.33
C ILE A 251 -13.95 -5.54 -8.46
N PHE A 252 -12.81 -4.97 -8.09
CA PHE A 252 -12.50 -3.57 -8.29
C PHE A 252 -11.64 -3.44 -9.54
N THR A 253 -12.08 -2.63 -10.48
CA THR A 253 -11.34 -2.31 -11.71
C THR A 253 -11.23 -0.81 -11.89
N ARG A 254 -10.30 -0.37 -12.73
CA ARG A 254 -10.24 1.02 -13.15
C ARG A 254 -11.56 1.41 -13.85
N GLY A 255 -12.09 2.59 -13.55
CA GLY A 255 -13.25 3.14 -14.25
C GLY A 255 -13.00 3.27 -15.75
N GLN A 256 -14.00 2.89 -16.56
CA GLN A 256 -13.91 2.94 -18.01
C GLN A 256 -14.43 4.27 -18.56
N GLY A 257 -13.68 4.85 -19.51
CA GLY A 257 -14.07 6.06 -20.25
C GLY A 257 -13.60 7.39 -19.64
N ILE A 258 -13.85 8.49 -20.36
CA ILE A 258 -13.35 9.84 -20.02
C ILE A 258 -14.05 10.42 -18.78
N LYS A 259 -15.30 10.03 -18.53
CA LYS A 259 -16.13 10.57 -17.44
C LYS A 259 -15.96 9.87 -16.09
N LYS A 260 -15.34 8.67 -16.07
CA LYS A 260 -15.23 7.85 -14.86
C LYS A 260 -13.81 7.89 -14.33
N SER A 261 -13.54 8.89 -13.48
CA SER A 261 -12.25 9.04 -12.84
C SER A 261 -12.04 8.11 -11.65
N HIS A 262 -13.05 7.36 -11.21
CA HIS A 262 -13.00 6.49 -10.03
C HIS A 262 -13.09 5.00 -10.39
N HIS A 263 -12.68 4.14 -9.46
CA HIS A 263 -12.79 2.68 -9.56
C HIS A 263 -14.24 2.21 -9.75
N GLU A 264 -14.42 1.13 -10.49
CA GLU A 264 -15.70 0.43 -10.61
C GLU A 264 -15.69 -0.81 -9.73
N VAL A 265 -16.85 -1.12 -9.15
CA VAL A 265 -17.05 -2.30 -8.32
C VAL A 265 -18.08 -3.20 -8.99
N HIS A 266 -17.66 -4.43 -9.28
CA HIS A 266 -18.52 -5.48 -9.81
C HIS A 266 -18.69 -6.56 -8.74
N VAL A 267 -19.93 -6.75 -8.29
CA VAL A 267 -20.25 -7.87 -7.39
C VAL A 267 -20.25 -9.14 -8.22
N GLN A 268 -19.55 -10.17 -7.75
CA GLN A 268 -19.58 -11.49 -8.39
C GLN A 268 -20.70 -12.34 -7.79
N ASP A 269 -21.11 -13.36 -8.52
CA ASP A 269 -22.07 -14.35 -8.04
C ASP A 269 -21.52 -15.06 -6.80
N GLU A 270 -22.42 -15.57 -5.94
CA GLU A 270 -22.09 -16.27 -4.69
C GLU A 270 -21.21 -17.51 -4.91
N SER A 271 -21.19 -18.04 -6.14
CA SER A 271 -20.32 -19.15 -6.54
C SER A 271 -18.84 -18.78 -6.66
N PHE A 272 -18.51 -17.50 -6.83
CA PHE A 272 -17.14 -17.03 -6.98
C PHE A 272 -16.54 -16.69 -5.62
N THR A 273 -15.61 -17.52 -5.17
CA THR A 273 -15.08 -17.48 -3.81
C THR A 273 -13.60 -17.08 -3.78
N ILE A 274 -13.04 -16.97 -2.58
CA ILE A 274 -11.59 -16.81 -2.39
C ILE A 274 -10.79 -17.92 -3.08
N LYS A 275 -11.35 -19.13 -3.21
CA LYS A 275 -10.66 -20.28 -3.82
C LYS A 275 -10.42 -20.08 -5.32
N ASP A 276 -11.27 -19.30 -5.97
CA ASP A 276 -11.15 -18.96 -7.38
C ASP A 276 -10.19 -17.75 -7.58
N CYS A 277 -10.06 -16.92 -6.55
CA CYS A 277 -9.20 -15.72 -6.57
C CYS A 277 -7.72 -16.04 -6.41
N LEU A 278 -7.36 -16.83 -5.38
CA LEU A 278 -5.96 -17.06 -5.00
C LEU A 278 -5.08 -17.70 -6.10
N PRO A 279 -5.58 -18.64 -6.94
CA PRO A 279 -4.75 -19.26 -7.98
C PRO A 279 -4.37 -18.33 -9.13
N ILE A 280 -5.13 -17.25 -9.35
CA ILE A 280 -4.91 -16.31 -10.48
C ILE A 280 -4.26 -14.99 -10.04
N SER A 281 -4.13 -14.75 -8.75
CA SER A 281 -3.57 -13.52 -8.21
C SER A 281 -2.04 -13.50 -8.22
N ASP A 282 -1.47 -12.43 -8.74
CA ASP A 282 -0.03 -12.16 -8.69
C ASP A 282 0.39 -11.68 -7.30
N VAL A 283 -0.51 -11.00 -6.59
CA VAL A 283 -0.29 -10.46 -5.24
C VAL A 283 -1.46 -10.82 -4.33
N VAL A 284 -1.18 -11.31 -3.14
CA VAL A 284 -2.16 -11.60 -2.09
C VAL A 284 -1.86 -10.76 -0.86
N ILE A 285 -2.80 -9.91 -0.48
CA ILE A 285 -2.69 -8.99 0.65
C ILE A 285 -3.74 -9.40 1.67
N SER A 286 -3.33 -9.72 2.90
CA SER A 286 -4.24 -10.13 3.97
C SER A 286 -4.13 -9.21 5.16
N GLY A 287 -5.27 -8.91 5.78
CA GLY A 287 -5.33 -8.14 7.01
C GLY A 287 -6.55 -8.45 7.85
N VAL A 288 -6.90 -9.72 7.98
CA VAL A 288 -8.03 -10.17 8.78
C VAL A 288 -7.65 -10.07 10.27
N PRO A 289 -8.44 -9.37 11.10
CA PRO A 289 -8.21 -9.31 12.53
C PRO A 289 -8.47 -10.68 13.18
N GLY A 290 -7.70 -11.00 14.22
CA GLY A 290 -7.81 -12.26 14.96
C GLY A 290 -6.76 -13.29 14.54
N ASP A 291 -6.43 -14.16 15.49
CA ASP A 291 -5.39 -15.18 15.40
C ASP A 291 -5.84 -16.44 14.64
N LYS A 292 -7.15 -16.71 14.62
CA LYS A 292 -7.76 -17.91 14.02
C LYS A 292 -7.64 -17.96 12.50
N TYR A 293 -7.66 -16.81 11.83
CA TYR A 293 -7.64 -16.78 10.37
C TYR A 293 -6.24 -17.07 9.82
N LYS A 294 -6.18 -17.98 8.85
CA LYS A 294 -5.00 -18.28 8.06
C LYS A 294 -5.39 -18.39 6.60
N VAL A 295 -4.61 -17.74 5.73
CA VAL A 295 -4.79 -17.86 4.28
C VAL A 295 -4.43 -19.29 3.87
N ASP A 296 -5.30 -19.92 3.07
CA ASP A 296 -5.01 -21.23 2.49
C ASP A 296 -3.93 -21.10 1.41
N LEU A 297 -2.71 -21.46 1.79
CA LEU A 297 -1.52 -21.36 0.94
C LEU A 297 -1.49 -22.39 -0.18
N SER A 298 -2.28 -23.47 -0.10
CA SER A 298 -2.35 -24.48 -1.16
C SER A 298 -2.91 -23.89 -2.46
N LEU A 299 -3.82 -22.91 -2.32
CA LEU A 299 -4.50 -22.22 -3.40
C LEU A 299 -3.71 -21.02 -3.94
N VAL A 300 -2.71 -20.55 -3.20
CA VAL A 300 -1.87 -19.43 -3.64
C VAL A 300 -1.02 -19.88 -4.82
N ARG A 301 -1.03 -19.06 -5.88
CA ARG A 301 -0.19 -19.25 -7.06
C ARG A 301 1.29 -19.25 -6.71
N ASP A 302 2.04 -20.16 -7.31
CA ASP A 302 3.49 -20.20 -7.13
C ASP A 302 4.15 -18.91 -7.65
N GLY A 303 5.04 -18.35 -6.84
CA GLY A 303 5.70 -17.09 -7.14
C GLY A 303 4.86 -15.84 -6.84
N ALA A 304 3.69 -15.96 -6.23
CA ALA A 304 2.91 -14.80 -5.79
C ALA A 304 3.65 -13.96 -4.73
N VAL A 305 3.27 -12.69 -4.61
CA VAL A 305 3.75 -11.80 -3.55
C VAL A 305 2.73 -11.79 -2.41
N CYS A 306 3.16 -12.07 -1.18
CA CYS A 306 2.27 -12.12 -0.02
C CYS A 306 2.59 -10.99 0.98
N VAL A 307 1.59 -10.15 1.29
CA VAL A 307 1.73 -9.02 2.22
C VAL A 307 0.73 -9.16 3.36
N ASN A 308 1.21 -9.13 4.60
CA ASN A 308 0.36 -9.08 5.79
C ASN A 308 0.32 -7.68 6.39
N PHE A 309 -0.88 -7.12 6.53
CA PHE A 309 -1.09 -5.85 7.23
C PHE A 309 -1.87 -5.97 8.54
N SER A 310 -2.33 -7.16 8.91
CA SER A 310 -2.89 -7.39 10.25
C SER A 310 -1.78 -7.37 11.30
N SER A 311 -2.13 -6.98 12.53
CA SER A 311 -1.28 -7.18 13.70
C SER A 311 -1.02 -8.67 13.96
N GLU A 312 -1.98 -9.51 13.56
CA GLU A 312 -1.90 -10.96 13.64
C GLU A 312 -1.27 -11.57 12.39
N LYS A 313 -0.68 -12.76 12.53
CA LYS A 313 -0.08 -13.48 11.41
C LYS A 313 -1.17 -14.18 10.59
N ASN A 314 -1.62 -13.58 9.50
CA ASN A 314 -2.59 -14.23 8.59
C ASN A 314 -1.96 -15.29 7.67
N PHE A 315 -0.63 -15.30 7.53
CA PHE A 315 0.09 -16.30 6.74
C PHE A 315 0.95 -17.17 7.66
N ASP A 316 0.93 -18.47 7.43
CA ASP A 316 1.87 -19.37 8.09
C ASP A 316 3.27 -19.20 7.49
N SER A 317 4.23 -18.81 8.32
CA SER A 317 5.54 -18.32 7.88
C SER A 317 6.44 -19.37 7.20
N PRO A 318 6.45 -20.66 7.59
CA PRO A 318 7.17 -21.69 6.85
C PRO A 318 6.48 -21.98 5.52
N ALA A 319 5.17 -22.27 5.54
CA ALA A 319 4.43 -22.66 4.35
C ALA A 319 4.37 -21.54 3.28
N VAL A 320 4.28 -20.26 3.67
CA VAL A 320 4.24 -19.16 2.69
C VAL A 320 5.56 -19.03 1.94
N LYS A 321 6.68 -19.40 2.58
CA LYS A 321 8.00 -19.36 1.95
C LYS A 321 8.17 -20.46 0.90
N GLU A 322 7.37 -21.52 0.97
CA GLU A 322 7.39 -22.59 -0.03
C GLU A 322 6.57 -22.23 -1.28
N LYS A 323 5.78 -21.16 -1.24
CA LYS A 323 4.84 -20.79 -2.30
C LYS A 323 5.17 -19.43 -2.91
N ALA A 324 5.36 -18.43 -2.07
CA ALA A 324 5.51 -17.04 -2.47
C ALA A 324 6.92 -16.75 -3.00
N SER A 325 7.04 -15.90 -4.02
CA SER A 325 8.35 -15.35 -4.42
C SER A 325 8.87 -14.34 -3.41
N ILE A 326 7.96 -13.56 -2.83
CA ILE A 326 8.25 -12.48 -1.90
C ILE A 326 7.22 -12.48 -0.77
N TYR A 327 7.68 -12.33 0.48
CA TYR A 327 6.81 -12.30 1.66
C TYR A 327 7.15 -11.12 2.60
N ILE A 328 6.10 -10.41 3.04
CA ILE A 328 6.18 -9.29 3.99
C ILE A 328 5.33 -9.66 5.21
N PRO A 329 5.96 -10.03 6.35
CA PRO A 329 5.23 -10.53 7.52
C PRO A 329 4.40 -9.48 8.26
N ALA A 330 4.78 -8.21 8.17
CA ALA A 330 4.11 -7.09 8.81
C ALA A 330 4.50 -5.79 8.12
N ILE A 331 3.63 -4.78 8.13
CA ILE A 331 3.89 -3.45 7.53
C ILE A 331 4.01 -2.31 8.54
N GLY A 332 3.80 -2.55 9.84
CA GLY A 332 3.62 -1.49 10.85
C GLY A 332 4.72 -0.40 10.84
N LYS A 333 5.99 -0.76 10.65
CA LYS A 333 7.08 0.24 10.55
C LYS A 333 6.96 1.13 9.30
N VAL A 334 6.46 0.59 8.19
CA VAL A 334 6.19 1.37 6.98
C VAL A 334 4.99 2.29 7.22
N THR A 335 3.96 1.81 7.93
CA THR A 335 2.80 2.64 8.32
C THR A 335 3.23 3.85 9.14
N ILE A 336 4.10 3.68 10.13
CA ILE A 336 4.65 4.80 10.93
C ILE A 336 5.46 5.78 10.04
N ALA A 337 6.30 5.27 9.13
CA ALA A 337 7.06 6.13 8.22
C ALA A 337 6.15 6.94 7.28
N VAL A 338 5.08 6.32 6.76
CA VAL A 338 4.06 7.00 5.95
C VAL A 338 3.29 8.03 6.79
N LEU A 339 2.99 7.73 8.05
CA LEU A 339 2.33 8.66 8.97
C LEU A 339 3.19 9.91 9.19
N LEU A 340 4.50 9.77 9.40
CA LEU A 340 5.41 10.93 9.51
C LEU A 340 5.45 11.74 8.20
N ARG A 341 5.41 11.08 7.05
CA ARG A 341 5.30 11.73 5.74
C ARG A 341 3.98 12.49 5.57
N ASN A 342 2.87 11.95 6.09
CA ASN A 342 1.58 12.63 6.12
C ASN A 342 1.63 13.85 7.05
N LEU A 343 2.18 13.72 8.26
CA LEU A 343 2.37 14.85 9.18
C LEU A 343 3.17 15.98 8.55
N LEU A 344 4.31 15.65 7.93
CA LEU A 344 5.11 16.62 7.18
C LEU A 344 4.28 17.32 6.08
N ARG A 345 3.43 16.57 5.35
CA ARG A 345 2.54 17.14 4.33
C ARG A 345 1.51 18.08 4.94
N LEU A 346 0.92 17.73 6.07
CA LEU A 346 -0.07 18.56 6.75
C LEU A 346 0.54 19.88 7.23
N VAL A 347 1.74 19.84 7.82
CA VAL A 347 2.45 21.07 8.22
C VAL A 347 2.77 21.95 7.01
N GLN A 348 3.22 21.36 5.90
CA GLN A 348 3.43 22.10 4.65
C GLN A 348 2.14 22.76 4.14
N ASN A 349 1.02 22.04 4.19
CA ASN A 349 -0.28 22.58 3.81
C ASN A 349 -0.72 23.74 4.72
N GLN A 350 -0.54 23.60 6.04
CA GLN A 350 -0.84 24.66 7.01
C GLN A 350 -0.01 25.92 6.75
N ASN A 351 1.29 25.76 6.49
CA ASN A 351 2.18 26.88 6.17
C ASN A 351 1.84 27.53 4.83
N ALA A 352 1.44 26.75 3.82
CA ALA A 352 0.97 27.27 2.54
C ALA A 352 -0.35 28.07 2.69
N GLY A 353 -1.29 27.55 3.48
CA GLY A 353 -2.55 28.23 3.77
C GLY A 353 -2.35 29.58 4.45
N LYS A 354 -1.45 29.67 5.43
CA LYS A 354 -1.10 30.94 6.10
C LYS A 354 -0.58 32.00 5.12
N LYS A 355 0.33 31.62 4.21
CA LYS A 355 0.88 32.52 3.19
C LYS A 355 -0.19 33.06 2.22
N VAL A 356 -1.19 32.25 1.87
CA VAL A 356 -2.30 32.68 1.01
C VAL A 356 -3.18 33.72 1.72
N VAL A 357 -3.45 33.54 3.02
CA VAL A 357 -4.25 34.48 3.82
C VAL A 357 -3.51 35.81 4.00
N GLU A 358 -2.21 35.78 4.31
CA GLU A 358 -1.37 36.97 4.50
C GLU A 358 -1.19 37.75 3.18
N GLY A 359 -0.94 37.07 2.05
CA GLY A 359 -0.81 37.71 0.74
C GLY A 359 -2.13 38.30 0.19
N GLY A 360 -3.28 37.80 0.63
CA GLY A 360 -4.59 38.36 0.28
C GLY A 360 -4.89 39.68 1.00
N GLN A 361 -4.35 39.88 2.20
CA GLN A 361 -4.54 41.13 2.97
C GLN A 361 -3.69 42.30 2.47
N GLU A 362 -2.53 42.05 1.83
CA GLU A 362 -1.73 43.13 1.25
C GLU A 362 -2.37 43.76 0.00
N THR A 363 -3.24 43.04 -0.71
CA THR A 363 -3.90 43.56 -1.93
C THR A 363 -5.17 44.39 -1.69
N SER A 364 -5.70 44.45 -0.45
CA SER A 364 -6.95 45.18 -0.17
C SER A 364 -6.77 46.58 0.44
N ASN A 365 -5.54 47.02 0.72
CA ASN A 365 -5.27 48.32 1.35
C ASN A 365 -4.64 49.38 0.43
N GLY A 366 -4.62 49.17 -0.89
CA GLY A 366 -3.96 50.06 -1.83
C GLY A 366 -4.86 50.57 -2.95
N SER A 367 -5.86 51.41 -2.65
CA SER A 367 -6.31 52.53 -3.52
C SER A 367 -7.65 53.13 -3.09
N VAL A 368 -7.67 54.04 -2.10
CA VAL A 368 -8.58 55.20 -2.11
C VAL A 368 -7.87 56.37 -1.41
N SER A 369 -7.07 57.12 -2.16
CA SER A 369 -6.66 58.47 -1.78
C SER A 369 -6.27 59.27 -3.02
N ASN A 370 -7.24 60.04 -3.50
CA ASN A 370 -7.22 61.35 -4.19
C ASN A 370 -8.15 61.41 -5.39
#